data_AF-A0A5E8UX92-F1
#
_entry.id   AF-A0A5E8UX92-F1
#
_cell.length_a   1.000
_cell.length_b   1.000
_cell.length_c   1.000
_cell.angle_alpha   90.00
_cell.angle_beta   90.00
_cell.angle_gamma   90.00
#
_symmetry.space_group_name_H-M   'P 1'
#
loop_
_entity.id
_entity.type
_entity.pdbx_description
1 polymer ?
#
loop_
_entity_poly.entity_id
_entity_poly.type
_entity_poly.pdbx_seq_one_letter_code
_entity_poly.pdbx_strand_id
1 'polypeptide(L)'
;MQSHHLAVYTFNQFIAPYQSESIRGFRDAEPGAFAEMDRASGFIARSGYEGEEGPMSWGPQVFPKCWENSNGDGWAPSTLSVWETIEALMAATYHGHAYRQGSKWHLARPVVPEYVLWWVPAGHQPDWTEAVSRFEDLMDNGPNDRAFSFRKAFAPDGQAVKPDAARVKAIARENQALADNE
;
A
#
# COMPACT_ATOMS: atom_id res chain seq x y z
N MET A 1 10.23 -17.75 13.45
CA MET A 1 9.28 -16.72 12.96
C MET A 1 10.09 -15.50 12.58
N GLN A 2 9.70 -14.78 11.53
CA GLN A 2 10.39 -13.54 11.14
C GLN A 2 10.29 -12.52 12.27
N SER A 3 11.37 -11.76 12.53
CA SER A 3 11.40 -10.79 13.63
C SER A 3 10.78 -9.44 13.27
N HIS A 4 10.61 -9.17 11.98
CA HIS A 4 10.07 -7.93 11.43
C HIS A 4 9.13 -8.24 10.27
N HIS A 5 8.17 -7.36 10.05
CA HIS A 5 7.28 -7.35 8.91
C HIS A 5 7.39 -6.01 8.17
N LEU A 6 7.02 -6.01 6.91
CA LEU A 6 7.03 -4.84 6.05
C LEU A 6 5.68 -4.15 6.11
N ALA A 7 5.65 -2.91 6.57
CA ALA A 7 4.48 -2.05 6.43
C ALA A 7 4.57 -1.25 5.13
N VAL A 8 3.41 -1.02 4.51
CA VAL A 8 3.26 -0.15 3.33
C VAL A 8 2.07 0.77 3.52
N TYR A 9 2.29 2.03 3.19
CA TYR A 9 1.24 3.04 3.07
C TYR A 9 1.23 3.52 1.63
N THR A 10 0.07 3.46 0.99
CA THR A 10 -0.15 4.05 -0.33
C THR A 10 -0.98 5.31 -0.19
N PHE A 11 -0.70 6.31 -1.02
CA PHE A 11 -1.38 7.59 -0.99
C PHE A 11 -1.43 8.19 -2.39
N ASN A 12 -2.63 8.56 -2.83
CA ASN A 12 -2.88 9.19 -4.12
C ASN A 12 -3.89 10.33 -3.97
N GLN A 13 -4.21 11.01 -5.07
CA GLN A 13 -5.27 12.02 -5.13
C GLN A 13 -6.24 11.68 -6.26
N PHE A 14 -7.54 11.59 -5.99
CA PHE A 14 -8.52 11.40 -7.06
C PHE A 14 -8.67 12.64 -7.95
N ILE A 15 -8.98 12.40 -9.22
CA ILE A 15 -9.28 13.45 -10.23
C ILE A 15 -10.64 14.13 -10.01
N ALA A 16 -11.52 13.53 -9.20
CA ALA A 16 -12.88 13.98 -8.94
C ALA A 16 -13.35 13.47 -7.56
N PRO A 17 -14.49 13.94 -7.02
CA PRO A 17 -15.03 13.42 -5.76
C PRO A 17 -15.28 11.91 -5.82
N TYR A 18 -15.11 11.20 -4.70
CA TYR A 18 -15.23 9.74 -4.60
C TYR A 18 -16.59 9.22 -5.09
N GLN A 19 -17.67 9.94 -4.79
CA GLN A 19 -19.03 9.58 -5.20
C GLN A 19 -19.37 9.96 -6.65
N SER A 20 -18.45 10.59 -7.39
CA SER A 20 -18.71 10.97 -8.78
C SER A 20 -18.72 9.76 -9.71
N GLU A 21 -19.38 9.94 -10.87
CA GLU A 21 -19.41 8.96 -11.95
C GLU A 21 -18.00 8.63 -12.49
N SER A 22 -17.11 9.62 -12.51
CA SER A 22 -15.72 9.45 -12.95
C SER A 22 -14.93 8.47 -12.07
N ILE A 23 -15.30 8.33 -10.79
CA ILE A 23 -14.63 7.44 -9.81
C ILE A 23 -15.39 6.11 -9.64
N ARG A 24 -16.59 5.94 -10.21
CA ARG A 24 -17.39 4.71 -10.05
C ARG A 24 -16.59 3.44 -10.37
N GLY A 25 -15.83 3.43 -11.47
CA GLY A 25 -15.04 2.26 -11.85
C GLY A 25 -13.96 1.87 -10.84
N PHE A 26 -13.45 2.81 -10.04
CA PHE A 26 -12.58 2.52 -8.91
C PHE A 26 -13.37 1.81 -7.80
N ARG A 27 -14.50 2.39 -7.38
CA ARG A 27 -15.35 1.84 -6.32
C ARG A 27 -15.83 0.42 -6.62
N ASP A 28 -16.20 0.17 -7.87
CA ASP A 28 -16.66 -1.15 -8.30
C ASP A 28 -15.52 -2.19 -8.27
N ALA A 29 -14.27 -1.76 -8.48
CA ALA A 29 -13.10 -2.64 -8.51
C ALA A 29 -12.45 -2.86 -7.14
N GLU A 30 -12.58 -1.89 -6.22
CA GLU A 30 -11.89 -1.87 -4.93
C GLU A 30 -12.17 -3.11 -4.06
N PRO A 31 -13.42 -3.60 -3.89
CA PRO A 31 -13.67 -4.80 -3.08
C PRO A 31 -12.91 -6.03 -3.61
N GLY A 32 -12.85 -6.19 -4.94
CA GLY A 32 -12.08 -7.26 -5.58
C GLY A 32 -10.58 -7.09 -5.37
N ALA A 33 -10.08 -5.85 -5.42
CA ALA A 33 -8.69 -5.52 -5.14
C ALA A 33 -8.27 -5.93 -3.73
N PHE A 34 -9.09 -5.59 -2.74
CA PHE A 34 -8.83 -5.96 -1.35
C PHE A 34 -8.94 -7.47 -1.14
N ALA A 35 -9.92 -8.12 -1.76
CA ALA A 35 -10.07 -9.57 -1.64
C ALA A 35 -8.92 -10.35 -2.31
N GLU A 36 -8.33 -9.82 -3.40
CA GLU A 36 -7.12 -10.37 -4.03
C GLU A 36 -5.90 -10.16 -3.13
N MET A 37 -5.77 -8.96 -2.54
CA MET A 37 -4.69 -8.63 -1.62
C MET A 37 -4.74 -9.48 -0.33
N ASP A 38 -5.92 -9.64 0.26
CA ASP A 38 -6.14 -10.36 1.51
C ASP A 38 -5.81 -11.86 1.38
N ARG A 39 -5.82 -12.40 0.16
CA ARG A 39 -5.44 -13.80 -0.15
C ARG A 39 -4.01 -13.98 -0.64
N ALA A 40 -3.28 -12.90 -0.90
CA ALA A 40 -1.95 -12.99 -1.47
C ALA A 40 -0.97 -13.66 -0.48
N SER A 41 -0.11 -14.54 -1.00
CA SER A 41 0.97 -15.16 -0.23
C SER A 41 1.83 -14.10 0.44
N GLY A 42 1.96 -14.19 1.77
CA GLY A 42 2.74 -13.26 2.59
C GLY A 42 2.01 -11.96 2.97
N PHE A 43 0.72 -11.80 2.65
CA PHE A 43 -0.13 -10.78 3.25
C PHE A 43 -0.36 -11.12 4.74
N ILE A 44 -0.33 -10.10 5.61
CA ILE A 44 -0.54 -10.29 7.05
C ILE A 44 -1.83 -9.63 7.50
N ALA A 45 -1.97 -8.33 7.25
CA ALA A 45 -3.17 -7.58 7.62
C ALA A 45 -3.22 -6.22 6.91
N ARG A 46 -4.38 -5.57 6.93
CA ARG A 46 -4.57 -4.17 6.50
C ARG A 46 -5.48 -3.43 7.45
N SER A 47 -5.33 -2.11 7.50
CA SER A 47 -6.33 -1.23 8.10
C SER A 47 -7.60 -1.25 7.24
N GLY A 48 -8.75 -1.21 7.90
CA GLY A 48 -9.98 -0.73 7.27
C GLY A 48 -10.14 0.78 7.45
N TYR A 49 -11.37 1.25 7.30
CA TYR A 49 -11.74 2.66 7.46
C TYR A 49 -12.82 2.80 8.52
N GLU A 50 -12.84 3.93 9.22
CA GLU A 50 -13.79 4.16 10.30
C GLU A 50 -15.23 4.21 9.76
N GLY A 51 -16.11 3.38 10.33
CA GLY A 51 -17.52 3.31 9.92
C GLY A 51 -17.78 2.52 8.63
N GLU A 52 -16.76 1.92 8.03
CA GLU A 52 -16.90 1.02 6.87
C GLU A 52 -16.88 -0.46 7.28
N GLU A 53 -17.53 -1.31 6.48
CA GLU A 53 -17.47 -2.76 6.68
C GLU A 53 -16.06 -3.30 6.36
N GLY A 54 -15.59 -4.28 7.14
CA GLY A 54 -14.30 -4.93 6.94
C GLY A 54 -13.41 -4.90 8.19
N PRO A 55 -12.07 -4.91 8.01
CA PRO A 55 -11.12 -4.81 9.12
C PRO A 55 -11.33 -3.50 9.91
N MET A 56 -10.94 -3.50 11.18
CA MET A 56 -10.95 -2.27 11.97
C MET A 56 -9.95 -1.24 11.42
N SER A 57 -10.30 0.05 11.51
CA SER A 57 -9.34 1.12 11.23
C SER A 57 -8.23 1.14 12.27
N TRP A 58 -6.99 1.28 11.83
CA TRP A 58 -5.82 1.42 12.69
C TRP A 58 -5.64 2.88 13.09
N GLY A 59 -6.53 3.36 13.96
CA GLY A 59 -6.61 4.75 14.38
C GLY A 59 -7.39 5.65 13.40
N PRO A 60 -7.47 6.97 13.68
CA PRO A 60 -8.10 7.93 12.79
C PRO A 60 -7.30 8.12 11.51
N GLN A 61 -7.97 8.11 10.36
CA GLN A 61 -7.29 8.37 9.09
C GLN A 61 -6.79 9.82 9.03
N VAL A 62 -5.53 9.98 8.63
CA VAL A 62 -4.86 11.28 8.45
C VAL A 62 -4.13 11.28 7.11
N PHE A 63 -3.86 12.47 6.56
CA PHE A 63 -3.21 12.64 5.26
C PHE A 63 -1.90 13.44 5.38
N PRO A 64 -0.92 13.20 4.48
CA PRO A 64 0.33 13.96 4.48
C PRO A 64 0.14 15.45 4.26
N LYS A 65 1.05 16.27 4.77
CA LYS A 65 1.08 17.74 4.62
C LYS A 65 0.97 18.25 3.17
N CYS A 66 1.37 17.43 2.20
CA CYS A 66 1.29 17.77 0.78
C CYS A 66 -0.09 17.52 0.16
N TRP A 67 -1.03 16.97 0.92
CA TRP A 67 -2.39 16.76 0.49
C TRP A 67 -3.20 18.04 0.58
N GLU A 68 -4.03 18.28 -0.42
CA GLU A 68 -4.96 19.39 -0.48
C GLU A 68 -6.34 18.81 -0.84
N ASN A 69 -7.39 19.28 -0.18
CA ASN A 69 -8.78 18.89 -0.46
C ASN A 69 -9.29 19.51 -1.78
N SER A 70 -8.59 19.23 -2.88
CA SER A 70 -8.78 19.85 -4.19
C SER A 70 -10.05 19.38 -4.91
N ASN A 71 -10.51 18.16 -4.64
CA ASN A 71 -11.78 17.60 -5.13
C ASN A 71 -12.96 17.94 -4.19
N GLY A 72 -12.72 18.47 -2.99
CA GLY A 72 -13.74 19.03 -2.11
C GLY A 72 -14.54 18.01 -1.28
N ASP A 73 -14.20 16.72 -1.33
CA ASP A 73 -14.89 15.67 -0.56
C ASP A 73 -14.21 15.33 0.77
N GLY A 74 -13.07 15.97 1.07
CA GLY A 74 -12.36 15.80 2.33
C GLY A 74 -11.59 14.49 2.43
N TRP A 75 -11.38 13.78 1.30
CA TRP A 75 -10.83 12.43 1.33
C TRP A 75 -9.75 12.18 0.26
N ALA A 76 -8.91 11.19 0.51
CA ALA A 76 -7.86 10.75 -0.42
C ALA A 76 -7.75 9.22 -0.44
N PRO A 77 -7.54 8.61 -1.62
CA PRO A 77 -7.28 7.18 -1.73
C PRO A 77 -5.99 6.84 -1.03
N SER A 78 -6.10 6.05 0.04
CA SER A 78 -4.94 5.58 0.79
C SER A 78 -5.19 4.23 1.40
N THR A 79 -4.16 3.37 1.43
CA THR A 79 -4.22 2.05 2.05
C THR A 79 -3.06 1.87 3.00
N LEU A 80 -3.27 1.11 4.07
CA LEU A 80 -2.23 0.75 5.03
C LEU A 80 -2.27 -0.77 5.24
N SER A 81 -1.15 -1.45 4.96
CA SER A 81 -1.07 -2.91 5.09
C SER A 81 0.31 -3.39 5.55
N VAL A 82 0.34 -4.62 6.05
CA VAL A 82 1.52 -5.30 6.57
C VAL A 82 1.71 -6.62 5.84
N TRP A 83 2.97 -6.91 5.50
CA TRP A 83 3.41 -8.03 4.68
C TRP A 83 4.61 -8.71 5.29
N GLU A 84 4.82 -9.98 4.98
CA GLU A 84 5.99 -10.73 5.46
C GLU A 84 7.29 -10.17 4.88
N THR A 85 7.31 -9.83 3.59
CA THR A 85 8.53 -9.47 2.86
C THR A 85 8.26 -8.46 1.76
N ILE A 86 9.33 -7.83 1.25
CA ILE A 86 9.26 -6.93 0.08
C ILE A 86 8.80 -7.70 -1.15
N GLU A 87 9.30 -8.93 -1.34
CA GLU A 87 8.98 -9.77 -2.48
C GLU A 87 7.51 -10.17 -2.53
N ALA A 88 6.91 -10.45 -1.37
CA ALA A 88 5.47 -10.77 -1.26
C ALA A 88 4.60 -9.60 -1.72
N LEU A 89 4.87 -8.40 -1.19
CA LEU A 89 4.17 -7.19 -1.59
C LEU A 89 4.36 -6.89 -3.08
N MET A 90 5.60 -6.97 -3.60
CA MET A 90 5.86 -6.76 -5.03
C MET A 90 5.10 -7.75 -5.92
N ALA A 91 5.01 -9.02 -5.52
CA ALA A 91 4.26 -10.03 -6.25
C ALA A 91 2.76 -9.68 -6.31
N ALA A 92 2.17 -9.25 -5.19
CA ALA A 92 0.78 -8.82 -5.14
C ALA A 92 0.53 -7.55 -5.97
N THR A 93 1.40 -6.54 -5.88
CA THR A 93 1.21 -5.25 -6.57
C THR A 93 1.39 -5.35 -8.09
N TYR A 94 2.45 -6.02 -8.57
CA TYR A 94 2.80 -6.00 -10.00
C TYR A 94 2.15 -7.11 -10.81
N HIS A 95 1.75 -8.21 -10.17
CA HIS A 95 1.09 -9.32 -10.84
C HIS A 95 -0.40 -9.42 -10.55
N GLY A 96 -0.92 -8.63 -9.60
CA GLY A 96 -2.33 -8.56 -9.29
C GLY A 96 -3.17 -7.90 -10.39
N HIS A 97 -4.45 -8.26 -10.46
CA HIS A 97 -5.37 -7.81 -11.48
C HIS A 97 -5.90 -6.39 -11.20
N ALA A 98 -6.13 -6.07 -9.93
CA ALA A 98 -6.81 -4.83 -9.56
C ALA A 98 -5.97 -3.54 -9.72
N TYR A 99 -4.65 -3.60 -9.49
CA TYR A 99 -3.80 -2.40 -9.48
C TYR A 99 -3.51 -1.81 -10.88
N ARG A 100 -3.84 -2.51 -11.97
CA ARG A 100 -3.51 -2.09 -13.34
C ARG A 100 -4.32 -0.89 -13.87
N GLN A 101 -5.37 -0.46 -13.18
CA GLN A 101 -6.27 0.61 -13.66
C GLN A 101 -6.17 1.92 -12.87
N GLY A 102 -5.41 1.96 -11.77
CA GLY A 102 -5.36 3.09 -10.82
C GLY A 102 -5.06 4.45 -11.47
N SER A 103 -4.21 4.48 -12.50
CA SER A 103 -3.82 5.72 -13.19
C SER A 103 -4.96 6.46 -13.90
N LYS A 104 -6.12 5.81 -14.12
CA LYS A 104 -7.30 6.44 -14.72
C LYS A 104 -8.04 7.37 -13.76
N TRP A 105 -7.86 7.17 -12.46
CA TRP A 105 -8.64 7.85 -11.43
C TRP A 105 -7.81 8.79 -10.58
N HIS A 106 -6.48 8.71 -10.65
CA HIS A 106 -5.58 9.53 -9.84
C HIS A 106 -4.97 10.69 -10.63
N LEU A 107 -4.77 11.83 -9.97
CA LEU A 107 -3.96 12.92 -10.48
C LEU A 107 -2.48 12.51 -10.50
N ALA A 108 -1.84 12.67 -11.65
CA ALA A 108 -0.40 12.49 -11.75
C ALA A 108 0.32 13.59 -10.96
N ARG A 109 1.05 13.22 -9.91
CA ARG A 109 1.87 14.13 -9.10
C ARG A 109 3.33 13.66 -9.12
N PRO A 110 4.14 14.04 -10.14
CA PRO A 110 5.48 13.48 -10.34
C PRO A 110 6.46 13.65 -9.16
N VAL A 111 6.21 14.62 -8.29
CA VAL A 111 7.06 14.95 -7.14
C VAL A 111 6.63 14.22 -5.86
N VAL A 112 5.40 13.70 -5.81
CA VAL A 112 4.86 13.04 -4.62
C VAL A 112 4.96 11.52 -4.80
N PRO A 113 5.56 10.78 -3.85
CA PRO A 113 5.57 9.32 -3.90
C PRO A 113 4.15 8.74 -3.92
N GLU A 114 3.95 7.60 -4.56
CA GLU A 114 2.65 6.91 -4.51
C GLU A 114 2.52 6.01 -3.28
N TYR A 115 3.65 5.68 -2.64
CA TYR A 115 3.73 4.82 -1.48
C TYR A 115 5.03 5.00 -0.70
N VAL A 116 5.05 4.52 0.54
CA VAL A 116 6.23 4.35 1.38
C VAL A 116 6.23 2.96 2.01
N LEU A 117 7.43 2.41 2.20
CA LEU A 117 7.71 1.13 2.84
C LEU A 117 8.56 1.35 4.09
N TRP A 118 8.31 0.59 5.15
CA TRP A 118 9.17 0.56 6.33
C TRP A 118 9.05 -0.76 7.08
N TRP A 119 10.06 -1.10 7.86
CA TRP A 119 10.02 -2.29 8.71
C TRP A 119 9.41 -1.98 10.06
N VAL A 120 8.56 -2.88 10.54
CA VAL A 120 7.99 -2.89 11.89
C VAL A 120 8.34 -4.19 12.60
N PRO A 121 8.51 -4.21 13.93
CA PRO A 121 8.66 -5.47 14.67
C PRO A 121 7.49 -6.42 14.40
N ALA A 122 7.75 -7.72 14.36
CA ALA A 122 6.68 -8.70 14.20
C ALA A 122 5.65 -8.56 15.33
N GLY A 123 4.36 -8.45 14.95
CA GLY A 123 3.25 -8.20 15.88
C GLY A 123 2.94 -6.72 16.14
N HIS A 124 3.77 -5.78 15.66
CA HIS A 124 3.43 -4.36 15.68
C HIS A 124 2.40 -4.04 14.59
N GLN A 125 1.29 -3.43 15.00
CA GLN A 125 0.28 -2.88 14.09
C GLN A 125 0.54 -1.38 13.94
N PRO A 126 0.97 -0.89 12.76
CA PRO A 126 1.12 0.54 12.54
C PRO A 126 -0.25 1.22 12.52
N ASP A 127 -0.29 2.52 12.77
CA ASP A 127 -1.49 3.35 12.59
C ASP A 127 -1.32 4.36 11.44
N TRP A 128 -2.41 5.04 11.08
CA TRP A 128 -2.37 6.06 10.02
C TRP A 128 -1.44 7.23 10.32
N THR A 129 -1.21 7.56 11.60
CA THR A 129 -0.32 8.67 11.99
C THR A 129 1.14 8.28 11.77
N GLU A 130 1.52 7.06 12.15
CA GLU A 130 2.83 6.47 11.85
C GLU A 130 3.05 6.43 10.34
N ALA A 131 2.07 5.92 9.58
CA ALA A 131 2.13 5.81 8.14
C ALA A 131 2.39 7.15 7.44
N VAL A 132 1.66 8.19 7.81
CA VAL A 132 1.88 9.56 7.29
C VAL A 132 3.26 10.08 7.68
N SER A 133 3.71 9.85 8.92
CA SER A 133 5.05 10.27 9.35
C SER A 133 6.16 9.61 8.51
N ARG A 134 6.03 8.32 8.16
CA ARG A 134 6.98 7.63 7.27
C ARG A 134 6.95 8.19 5.86
N PHE A 135 5.75 8.47 5.35
CA PHE A 135 5.58 9.03 4.02
C PHE A 135 6.22 10.42 3.92
N GLU A 136 6.04 11.26 4.94
CA GLU A 136 6.67 12.57 5.01
C GLU A 136 8.20 12.48 5.17
N ASP A 137 8.71 11.52 5.95
CA ASP A 137 10.16 11.27 6.05
C ASP A 137 10.75 10.89 4.68
N LEU A 138 10.04 10.07 3.90
CA LEU A 138 10.43 9.74 2.53
C LEU A 138 10.44 10.97 1.61
N MET A 139 9.45 11.85 1.73
CA MET A 139 9.40 13.08 0.93
C MET A 139 10.52 14.07 1.29
N ASP A 140 10.76 14.27 2.59
CA ASP A 140 11.67 15.30 3.08
C ASP A 140 13.14 14.84 3.00
N ASN A 141 13.41 13.57 3.29
CA ASN A 141 14.77 13.04 3.43
C ASN A 141 15.17 12.08 2.29
N GLY A 142 14.23 11.71 1.41
CA GLY A 142 14.44 10.66 0.42
C GLY A 142 14.57 9.26 1.05
N PRO A 143 14.77 8.20 0.24
CA PRO A 143 14.75 6.84 0.74
C PRO A 143 15.93 6.51 1.66
N ASN A 144 15.59 6.03 2.87
CA ASN A 144 16.49 5.62 3.94
C ASN A 144 15.94 4.35 4.66
N ASP A 145 16.64 3.83 5.67
CA ASP A 145 16.24 2.61 6.40
C ASP A 145 14.94 2.72 7.20
N ARG A 146 14.52 3.94 7.55
CA ARG A 146 13.28 4.24 8.26
C ARG A 146 12.08 4.42 7.33
N ALA A 147 12.29 4.78 6.07
CA ALA A 147 11.26 5.03 5.07
C ALA A 147 11.82 4.92 3.64
N PHE A 148 11.29 4.00 2.83
CA PHE A 148 11.85 3.69 1.52
C PHE A 148 10.81 3.26 0.46
N SER A 149 11.30 2.90 -0.73
CA SER A 149 10.50 2.39 -1.86
C SER A 149 11.16 1.16 -2.47
N PHE A 150 10.46 0.44 -3.38
CA PHE A 150 11.06 -0.72 -4.06
C PHE A 150 12.34 -0.38 -4.83
N ARG A 151 12.45 0.85 -5.35
CA ARG A 151 13.62 1.30 -6.12
C ARG A 151 14.89 1.37 -5.27
N LYS A 152 14.76 1.68 -3.98
CA LYS A 152 15.88 1.76 -3.03
C LYS A 152 15.43 1.11 -1.73
N ALA A 153 15.49 -0.21 -1.70
CA ALA A 153 15.03 -1.02 -0.58
C ALA A 153 16.11 -1.20 0.49
N PHE A 154 15.65 -1.45 1.72
CA PHE A 154 16.50 -1.74 2.87
C PHE A 154 15.99 -3.00 3.56
N ALA A 155 16.89 -3.75 4.21
CA ALA A 155 16.57 -4.86 5.10
C ALA A 155 16.23 -4.33 6.51
N PRO A 156 15.65 -5.16 7.40
CA PRO A 156 15.34 -4.75 8.78
C PRO A 156 16.55 -4.25 9.60
N ASP A 157 17.76 -4.64 9.22
CA ASP A 157 19.01 -4.19 9.85
C ASP A 157 19.56 -2.88 9.27
N GLY A 158 18.82 -2.24 8.35
CA GLY A 158 19.16 -0.98 7.71
C GLY A 158 20.14 -1.11 6.54
N GLN A 159 20.55 -2.32 6.15
CA GLN A 159 21.40 -2.50 4.98
C GLN A 159 20.59 -2.35 3.69
N ALA A 160 21.15 -1.66 2.70
CA ALA A 160 20.54 -1.55 1.38
C ALA A 160 20.50 -2.92 0.69
N VAL A 161 19.35 -3.29 0.16
CA VAL A 161 19.12 -4.57 -0.52
C VAL A 161 18.47 -4.39 -1.88
N LYS A 162 18.57 -5.41 -2.72
CA LYS A 162 17.80 -5.52 -3.95
C LYS A 162 16.77 -6.64 -3.76
N PRO A 163 15.48 -6.38 -3.98
CA PRO A 163 14.46 -7.42 -3.89
C PRO A 163 14.78 -8.58 -4.84
N ASP A 164 14.54 -9.81 -4.39
CA ASP A 164 14.82 -11.01 -5.19
C ASP A 164 13.73 -11.21 -6.26
N ALA A 165 14.05 -10.85 -7.50
CA ALA A 165 13.15 -10.99 -8.63
C ALA A 165 12.72 -12.44 -8.93
N ALA A 166 13.55 -13.45 -8.60
CA ALA A 166 13.18 -14.84 -8.76
C ALA A 166 12.14 -15.24 -7.71
N ARG A 167 12.30 -14.78 -6.48
CA ARG A 167 11.33 -14.99 -5.40
C ARG A 167 10.00 -14.29 -5.69
N VAL A 168 10.02 -13.04 -6.17
CA VAL A 168 8.80 -12.32 -6.62
C VAL A 168 8.02 -13.16 -7.65
N LYS A 169 8.71 -13.67 -8.69
CA LYS A 169 8.06 -14.50 -9.73
C LYS A 169 7.49 -15.80 -9.18
N ALA A 170 8.16 -16.43 -8.21
CA ALA A 170 7.68 -17.65 -7.58
C ALA A 170 6.39 -17.38 -6.79
N ILE A 171 6.37 -16.34 -5.96
CA ILE A 171 5.19 -15.93 -5.19
C ILE A 171 4.04 -15.54 -6.12
N ALA A 172 4.31 -14.82 -7.21
CA ALA A 172 3.29 -14.43 -8.17
C ALA A 172 2.59 -15.64 -8.82
N ARG A 173 3.33 -16.72 -9.13
CA ARG A 173 2.75 -17.98 -9.63
C ARG A 173 1.90 -18.68 -8.58
N GLU A 174 2.31 -18.61 -7.32
CA GLU A 174 1.56 -19.17 -6.19
C GLU A 174 0.22 -18.43 -6.02
N ASN A 175 0.23 -17.10 -6.06
CA ASN A 175 -0.99 -16.27 -6.03
C ASN A 175 -1.94 -16.60 -7.19
N GLN A 176 -1.40 -16.82 -8.40
CA GLN A 176 -2.21 -17.22 -9.57
C GLN A 176 -2.86 -18.59 -9.36
N ALA A 177 -2.10 -19.57 -8.87
CA ALA A 177 -2.64 -20.89 -8.57
C ALA A 177 -3.69 -20.86 -7.46
N LEU A 178 -3.58 -19.97 -6.47
CA LEU A 178 -4.61 -19.77 -5.45
C LEU A 178 -5.90 -19.21 -6.04
N ALA A 179 -5.80 -18.23 -6.95
CA ALA A 179 -6.95 -17.63 -7.61
C ALA A 179 -7.70 -18.61 -8.54
N ASP A 180 -6.97 -19.50 -9.24
CA ASP A 180 -7.57 -20.48 -10.16
C ASP A 180 -8.35 -21.62 -9.45
N ASN A 181 -8.18 -21.76 -8.13
CA ASN A 181 -8.80 -22.82 -7.32
C ASN A 181 -10.05 -22.37 -6.54
N GLU A 182 -10.52 -21.13 -6.73
CA GLU A 182 -11.78 -20.58 -6.18
C GLU A 182 -12.93 -20.58 -7.21
#